data_AF-I3RZZ5-F1
#
_entry.id   AF-I3RZZ5-F1
#
_cell.length_a   1.000
_cell.length_b   1.000
_cell.length_c   1.000
_cell.angle_alpha   90.00
_cell.angle_beta   90.00
_cell.angle_gamma   90.00
#
_symmetry.space_group_name_H-M   'P 1'
#
loop_
_entity.id
_entity.type
_entity.pdbx_description
1 polymer ?
#
loop_
_entity_poly.entity_id
_entity_poly.type
_entity_poly.pdbx_seq_one_letter_code
_entity_poly.pdbx_strand_id
1 'polypeptide(L)'
;MSTGKPKDADFQMVAVPGMSKPPLPPATSSSAIVEYTPVFKEEEEDLEIKLRRIIDNVPVRVSNTSGSSAGSGSGDFHQYRQMRRKEQDRLARMEVDYQRRKGLAEFSMRREERLKAAEERTAKK
;
A
#
# COMPACT_ATOMS: atom_id res chain seq x y z
N MET A 1 5.84 -13.77 46.61
CA MET A 1 4.61 -13.64 45.79
C MET A 1 4.98 -13.86 44.34
N SER A 2 4.58 -14.99 43.79
CA SER A 2 4.90 -15.49 42.45
C SER A 2 3.67 -15.37 41.56
N THR A 3 3.79 -14.73 40.40
CA THR A 3 2.88 -14.75 39.24
C THR A 3 3.57 -13.99 38.09
N GLY A 4 3.77 -14.43 36.86
CA GLY A 4 3.48 -15.66 36.13
C GLY A 4 3.99 -15.41 34.69
N LYS A 5 4.71 -16.36 34.09
CA LYS A 5 5.22 -16.27 32.70
C LYS A 5 4.08 -16.56 31.71
N PRO A 6 3.99 -15.88 30.55
CA PRO A 6 3.09 -16.29 29.48
C PRO A 6 3.61 -17.58 28.82
N LYS A 7 2.66 -18.49 28.57
CA LYS A 7 2.86 -19.86 28.10
C LYS A 7 3.23 -19.90 26.62
N ASP A 8 4.19 -20.77 26.30
CA ASP A 8 4.51 -21.22 24.95
C ASP A 8 3.26 -21.81 24.28
N ALA A 9 2.93 -21.29 23.10
CA ALA A 9 1.86 -21.83 22.27
C ALA A 9 2.45 -22.93 21.38
N ASP A 10 2.32 -24.18 21.83
CA ASP A 10 2.66 -25.37 21.07
C ASP A 10 1.74 -25.49 19.84
N PHE A 11 2.28 -25.23 18.64
CA PHE A 11 1.61 -25.54 17.38
C PHE A 11 1.70 -27.06 17.14
N GLN A 12 0.63 -27.77 17.48
CA GLN A 12 0.51 -29.20 17.27
C GLN A 12 0.15 -29.48 15.79
N MET A 13 1.11 -30.01 15.03
CA MET A 13 0.88 -30.50 13.65
C MET A 13 0.25 -31.89 13.72
N VAL A 14 -1.00 -32.02 13.26
CA VAL A 14 -1.69 -33.32 13.11
C VAL A 14 -1.47 -33.82 11.68
N ALA A 15 -0.79 -34.96 11.55
CA ALA A 15 -0.64 -35.68 10.29
C ALA A 15 -1.92 -36.50 10.00
N VAL A 16 -2.54 -36.27 8.84
CA VAL A 16 -3.65 -37.09 8.34
C VAL A 16 -3.09 -38.18 7.41
N PRO A 17 -3.44 -39.47 7.60
CA PRO A 17 -2.89 -40.57 6.81
C PRO A 17 -3.52 -40.68 5.41
N GLY A 18 -2.76 -41.29 4.51
CA GLY A 18 -2.92 -41.28 3.05
C GLY A 18 -4.29 -41.63 2.50
N MET A 19 -4.67 -40.90 1.44
CA MET A 19 -5.71 -41.29 0.50
C MET A 19 -5.13 -41.26 -0.92
N SER A 20 -5.60 -42.23 -1.71
CA SER A 20 -5.18 -42.68 -3.04
C SER A 20 -4.90 -41.60 -4.09
N LYS A 21 -3.93 -41.91 -4.97
CA LYS A 21 -3.59 -41.14 -6.19
C LYS A 21 -4.85 -40.71 -6.99
N PRO A 22 -4.91 -39.46 -7.49
CA PRO A 22 -5.99 -39.05 -8.39
C PRO A 22 -5.79 -39.62 -9.81
N PRO A 23 -6.88 -39.81 -10.59
CA PRO A 23 -6.79 -40.34 -11.95
C PRO A 23 -6.19 -39.31 -12.91
N LEU A 24 -5.48 -39.82 -13.92
CA LEU A 24 -4.85 -39.04 -14.99
C LEU A 24 -5.93 -38.39 -15.89
N PRO A 25 -5.80 -37.10 -16.27
CA PRO A 25 -6.77 -36.47 -17.17
C PRO A 25 -6.68 -37.03 -18.60
N PRO A 26 -7.79 -37.03 -19.37
CA PRO A 26 -7.79 -37.52 -20.75
C PRO A 26 -6.95 -36.59 -21.64
N ALA A 27 -6.14 -37.20 -22.51
CA ALA A 27 -5.43 -36.50 -23.56
C ALA A 27 -6.44 -35.89 -24.54
N THR A 28 -6.52 -34.56 -24.59
CA THR A 28 -7.31 -33.86 -25.61
C THR A 28 -6.57 -32.60 -26.05
N SER A 29 -6.17 -32.66 -27.32
CA SER A 29 -5.80 -31.60 -28.27
C SER A 29 -5.61 -30.17 -27.75
N SER A 30 -4.36 -29.73 -27.85
CA SER A 30 -3.87 -28.40 -28.17
C SER A 30 -4.92 -27.34 -28.57
N SER A 31 -5.35 -26.52 -27.61
CA SER A 31 -5.71 -25.11 -27.84
C SER A 31 -5.63 -24.37 -26.52
N ALA A 32 -4.40 -24.01 -26.11
CA ALA A 32 -4.17 -23.13 -24.98
C ALA A 32 -4.65 -21.71 -25.33
N ILE A 33 -5.94 -21.46 -25.10
CA ILE A 33 -6.44 -20.09 -24.97
C ILE A 33 -5.91 -19.61 -23.63
N VAL A 34 -4.82 -18.83 -23.68
CA VAL A 34 -4.35 -18.07 -22.53
C VAL A 34 -5.45 -17.06 -22.23
N GLU A 35 -6.28 -17.34 -21.22
CA GLU A 35 -7.14 -16.33 -20.63
C GLU A 35 -6.24 -15.22 -20.10
N TYR A 36 -6.20 -14.11 -20.84
CA TYR A 36 -5.58 -12.88 -20.36
C TYR A 36 -6.46 -12.33 -19.25
N THR A 37 -6.10 -12.61 -18.00
CA THR A 37 -6.61 -11.86 -16.86
C THR A 37 -5.88 -10.52 -16.84
N PRO A 38 -6.54 -9.39 -17.15
CA PRO A 38 -5.89 -8.10 -16.99
C PRO A 38 -5.59 -7.91 -15.50
N VAL A 39 -4.30 -7.80 -15.17
CA VAL A 39 -3.79 -7.50 -13.82
C VAL A 39 -4.17 -6.08 -13.37
N PHE A 40 -4.90 -5.33 -14.20
CA PHE A 40 -5.19 -3.90 -14.03
C PHE A 40 -6.39 -3.55 -13.15
N LYS A 41 -7.15 -4.54 -12.64
CA LYS A 41 -8.36 -4.24 -11.85
C LYS A 41 -8.08 -3.61 -10.49
N GLU A 42 -6.97 -3.95 -9.85
CA GLU A 42 -6.65 -3.38 -8.52
C GLU A 42 -6.19 -1.91 -8.60
N GLU A 43 -5.56 -1.50 -9.71
CA GLU A 43 -5.16 -0.10 -9.92
C GLU A 43 -6.33 0.78 -10.41
N GLU A 44 -7.28 0.21 -11.18
CA GLU A 44 -8.48 0.91 -11.65
C GLU A 44 -9.41 1.31 -10.50
N GLU A 45 -9.68 0.41 -9.55
CA GLU A 45 -10.45 0.72 -8.33
C GLU A 45 -9.77 1.87 -7.54
N ASP A 46 -8.45 1.83 -7.47
CA ASP A 46 -7.63 2.83 -6.80
C ASP A 46 -7.69 4.20 -7.47
N LEU A 47 -7.74 4.25 -8.81
CA LEU A 47 -7.87 5.48 -9.59
C LEU A 47 -9.28 6.07 -9.50
N GLU A 48 -10.33 5.24 -9.58
CA GLU A 48 -11.71 5.70 -9.44
C GLU A 48 -11.99 6.23 -8.04
N ILE A 49 -11.48 5.59 -7.00
CA ILE A 49 -11.56 6.08 -5.62
C ILE A 49 -10.82 7.40 -5.46
N LYS A 50 -9.62 7.54 -6.04
CA LYS A 50 -8.88 8.81 -6.05
C LYS A 50 -9.63 9.91 -6.79
N LEU A 51 -10.21 9.61 -7.95
CA LEU A 51 -10.99 10.56 -8.74
C LEU A 51 -12.24 11.01 -8.01
N ARG A 52 -13.01 10.09 -7.41
CA ARG A 52 -14.16 10.42 -6.54
C ARG A 52 -13.73 11.33 -5.39
N ARG A 53 -12.64 10.97 -4.71
CA ARG A 53 -12.09 11.78 -3.61
C ARG A 53 -11.68 13.18 -4.07
N ILE A 54 -11.08 13.32 -5.25
CA ILE A 54 -10.71 14.63 -5.80
C ILE A 54 -11.95 15.46 -6.10
N ILE A 55 -12.94 14.88 -6.78
CA ILE A 55 -14.20 15.56 -7.13
C ILE A 55 -14.92 16.04 -5.86
N ASP A 56 -14.96 15.22 -4.81
CA ASP A 56 -15.68 15.55 -3.57
C ASP A 56 -14.94 16.54 -2.67
N ASN A 57 -13.59 16.48 -2.64
CA ASN A 57 -12.80 17.25 -1.68
C ASN A 57 -12.09 18.47 -2.27
N VAL A 58 -11.97 18.57 -3.59
CA VAL A 58 -11.30 19.69 -4.27
C VAL A 58 -12.35 20.58 -4.95
N PRO A 59 -12.54 21.82 -4.46
CA PRO A 59 -13.45 22.75 -5.10
C PRO A 59 -13.02 23.05 -6.55
N VAL A 60 -13.87 22.71 -7.51
CA VAL A 60 -13.61 22.93 -8.96
C VAL A 60 -13.63 24.41 -9.33
N ARG A 61 -14.47 25.21 -8.65
CA ARG A 61 -14.59 26.65 -8.88
C ARG A 61 -14.66 27.38 -7.55
N VAL A 62 -13.84 28.42 -7.42
CA VAL A 62 -13.87 29.33 -6.27
C VAL A 62 -14.57 30.61 -6.70
N SER A 63 -15.69 30.94 -6.04
CA SER A 63 -16.52 32.10 -6.38
C SER A 63 -16.00 33.42 -5.81
N ASN A 64 -15.16 33.38 -4.77
CA ASN A 64 -14.76 34.56 -4.00
C ASN A 64 -13.31 34.96 -4.30
N THR A 65 -12.94 34.98 -5.58
CA THR A 65 -11.59 35.30 -6.02
C THR A 65 -11.55 36.74 -6.51
N SER A 66 -10.77 37.58 -5.85
CA SER A 66 -10.48 38.96 -6.29
C SER A 66 -9.70 38.95 -7.61
N GLY A 67 -9.85 40.01 -8.42
CA GLY A 67 -9.12 40.14 -9.68
C GLY A 67 -7.60 40.17 -9.48
N SER A 68 -6.82 39.76 -10.49
CA SER A 68 -5.36 39.61 -10.35
C SER A 68 -4.60 40.89 -10.02
N SER A 69 -5.17 42.05 -10.37
CA SER A 69 -4.62 43.38 -10.06
C SER A 69 -5.33 44.07 -8.89
N ALA A 70 -6.28 43.39 -8.23
CA ALA A 70 -6.97 43.94 -7.08
C ALA A 70 -5.99 44.07 -5.90
N GLY A 71 -6.16 45.14 -5.12
CA GLY A 71 -5.40 45.33 -3.89
C GLY A 71 -5.79 44.33 -2.80
N SER A 72 -5.02 44.32 -1.72
CA SER A 72 -5.27 43.46 -0.55
C SER A 72 -6.53 43.91 0.21
N GLY A 73 -7.52 43.03 0.32
CA GLY A 73 -8.70 43.22 1.14
C GLY A 73 -8.44 42.93 2.62
N SER A 74 -9.34 43.39 3.49
CA SER A 74 -9.25 43.14 4.95
C SER A 74 -9.33 41.65 5.32
N GLY A 75 -9.92 40.81 4.47
CA GLY A 75 -10.04 39.36 4.65
C GLY A 75 -8.84 38.55 4.14
N ASP A 76 -7.97 39.13 3.30
CA ASP A 76 -6.94 38.39 2.58
C ASP A 76 -5.88 37.82 3.52
N PHE A 77 -5.57 38.55 4.59
CA PHE A 77 -4.68 38.07 5.64
C PHE A 77 -5.18 36.76 6.27
N HIS A 78 -6.46 36.69 6.60
CA HIS A 78 -7.03 35.50 7.21
C HIS A 78 -7.11 34.35 6.21
N GLN A 79 -7.43 34.62 4.94
CA GLN A 79 -7.44 33.61 3.89
C GLN A 79 -6.04 33.01 3.66
N TYR A 80 -5.02 33.87 3.55
CA TYR A 80 -3.62 33.44 3.48
C TYR A 80 -3.21 32.59 4.69
N ARG A 81 -3.55 33.03 5.91
CA ARG A 81 -3.21 32.29 7.13
C ARG A 81 -3.79 30.87 7.13
N GLN A 82 -5.05 30.71 6.72
CA GLN A 82 -5.69 29.40 6.65
C GLN A 82 -5.09 28.53 5.54
N MET A 83 -4.83 29.11 4.37
CA MET A 83 -4.17 28.40 3.26
C MET A 83 -2.77 27.93 3.63
N ARG A 84 -1.98 28.79 4.28
CA ARG A 84 -0.63 28.47 4.74
C ARG A 84 -0.63 27.30 5.72
N ARG A 85 -1.55 27.29 6.69
CA ARG A 85 -1.69 26.16 7.65
C ARG A 85 -2.03 24.86 6.94
N LYS A 86 -3.04 24.88 6.05
CA LYS A 86 -3.42 23.71 5.25
C LYS A 86 -2.25 23.16 4.45
N GLU A 87 -1.44 24.04 3.85
CA GLU A 87 -0.29 23.62 3.05
C GLU A 87 0.86 23.08 3.91
N GLN A 88 1.13 23.68 5.07
CA GLN A 88 2.11 23.14 6.02
C GLN A 88 1.72 21.74 6.50
N ASP A 89 0.44 21.53 6.84
CA ASP A 89 -0.07 20.23 7.23
C ASP A 89 0.03 19.20 6.09
N ARG A 90 -0.21 19.63 4.85
CA ARG A 90 -0.06 18.79 3.65
C ARG A 90 1.38 18.34 3.46
N LEU A 91 2.34 19.26 3.53
CA LEU A 91 3.77 18.96 3.40
C LEU A 91 4.26 18.05 4.53
N ALA A 92 3.84 18.31 5.77
CA ALA A 92 4.19 17.48 6.92
C ALA A 92 3.69 16.03 6.76
N ARG A 93 2.44 15.83 6.31
CA ARG A 93 1.89 14.48 6.05
C ARG A 93 2.64 13.76 4.94
N MET A 94 2.95 14.45 3.85
CA MET A 94 3.72 13.89 2.74
C MET A 94 5.11 13.43 3.18
N GLU A 95 5.80 14.24 3.99
CA GLU A 95 7.12 13.90 4.53
C GLU A 95 7.06 12.66 5.42
N VAL A 96 6.09 12.58 6.33
CA VAL A 96 5.89 11.41 7.21
C VAL A 96 5.64 10.14 6.40
N ASP A 97 4.80 10.21 5.36
CA ASP A 97 4.51 9.08 4.48
C ASP A 97 5.74 8.66 3.67
N TYR A 98 6.53 9.62 3.19
CA TYR A 98 7.78 9.36 2.49
C TYR A 98 8.79 8.65 3.39
N GLN A 99 9.04 9.15 4.60
CA GLN A 99 9.95 8.52 5.55
C GLN A 99 9.50 7.11 5.94
N ARG A 100 8.19 6.89 6.11
CA ARG A 100 7.63 5.55 6.38
C ARG A 100 7.92 4.60 5.21
N ARG A 101 7.64 5.00 3.97
CA ARG A 101 7.87 4.17 2.78
C ARG A 101 9.36 3.87 2.60
N LYS A 102 10.21 4.87 2.78
CA LYS A 102 11.68 4.71 2.72
C LYS A 102 12.17 3.69 3.75
N GLY A 103 11.75 3.81 5.01
CA GLY A 103 12.13 2.86 6.06
C GLY A 103 11.68 1.42 5.78
N LEU A 104 10.46 1.24 5.27
CA LEU A 104 9.95 -0.09 4.88
C LEU A 104 10.71 -0.69 3.69
N ALA A 105 11.05 0.12 2.68
CA ALA A 105 11.83 -0.32 1.53
C ALA A 105 13.24 -0.74 1.95
N GLU A 106 13.94 0.07 2.75
CA GLU A 106 15.26 -0.25 3.27
C GLU A 106 15.26 -1.51 4.14
N PHE A 107 14.24 -1.68 4.99
CA PHE A 107 14.09 -2.87 5.81
C PHE A 107 13.88 -4.13 4.96
N SER A 108 13.02 -4.04 3.93
CA SER A 108 12.71 -5.17 3.04
C SER A 108 13.95 -5.59 2.24
N MET A 109 14.68 -4.63 1.67
CA MET A 109 15.95 -4.90 0.98
C MET A 109 16.96 -5.61 1.89
N ARG A 110 17.20 -5.07 3.10
CA ARG A 110 18.10 -5.70 4.07
C ARG A 110 17.64 -7.07 4.56
N ARG A 111 16.32 -7.34 4.56
CA ARG A 111 15.77 -8.65 4.91
C ARG A 111 16.03 -9.64 3.79
N GLU A 112 15.74 -9.26 2.54
CA GLU A 112 15.95 -10.10 1.36
C GLU A 112 17.42 -10.43 1.15
N GLU A 113 18.34 -9.47 1.33
CA GLU A 113 19.78 -9.71 1.27
C GLU A 113 20.25 -10.75 2.29
N ARG A 114 19.75 -10.67 3.53
CA ARG A 114 20.07 -11.64 4.58
C ARG A 114 19.49 -13.03 4.29
N LEU A 115 18.31 -13.09 3.71
CA LEU A 115 17.64 -14.34 3.35
C LEU A 115 18.38 -15.03 2.20
N LYS A 116 18.73 -14.29 1.14
CA LYS A 116 19.58 -14.76 0.03
C LYS A 116 20.94 -15.26 0.52
N ALA A 117 21.60 -14.51 1.42
CA ALA A 117 22.88 -14.95 1.99
C ALA A 117 22.76 -16.24 2.83
N ALA A 118 21.63 -16.45 3.51
CA ALA A 118 21.35 -17.69 4.22
C ALA A 118 21.09 -18.85 3.24
N GLU A 119 20.30 -18.62 2.20
CA GLU A 119 20.02 -19.59 1.14
C GLU A 119 21.30 -20.05 0.43
N GLU A 120 22.19 -19.12 0.07
CA GLU A 120 23.49 -19.45 -0.54
C GLU A 120 24.38 -20.29 0.38
N ARG A 121 24.34 -20.06 1.70
CA ARG A 121 25.08 -20.87 2.68
C ARG A 121 24.48 -22.27 2.82
N THR A 122 23.15 -22.39 2.77
CA THR A 122 22.48 -23.68 2.85
C THR A 122 22.59 -24.50 1.56
N ALA A 123 22.63 -23.86 0.39
CA ALA A 123 22.75 -24.53 -0.90
C ALA A 123 24.18 -24.99 -1.23
N LYS A 124 25.19 -24.35 -0.63
CA LYS A 124 26.60 -24.76 -0.76
C LYS A 124 26.98 -25.96 0.12
N LYS A 125 26.09 -26.43 0.98
CA LYS A 125 26.32 -27.51 1.93
C LYS A 125 25.61 -28.77 1.48
#